data_AF-A0A354URU2-F1
#
_entry.id   AF-A0A354URU2-F1
#
_cell.length_a   1.000
_cell.length_b   1.000
_cell.length_c   1.000
_cell.angle_alpha   90.00
_cell.angle_beta   90.00
_cell.angle_gamma   90.00
#
_symmetry.space_group_name_H-M   'P 1'
#
loop_
_entity.id
_entity.type
_entity.pdbx_description
1 polymer ?
#
loop_
_entity_poly.entity_id
_entity_poly.type
_entity_poly.pdbx_seq_one_letter_code
_entity_poly.pdbx_strand_id
1 'polypeptide(L)'
;MPGTLIVSLDFELFWGMLDVCPLETYQDHVLGGRRAIPQLLALFQKYGIHATWAAVGFLFAESKAELIKFCPAEKPTYRNPKIAPYDYLAGVGEDEKEAPCFFAPSLLQTIAQTPGQEVGSHTFSHYYCREPGQTPTQFAQDMAAAKAIARAKGFDLTSVILPRNQCEPEYTRVLRQADFTAYRDEENDWIHKKIRFRPLLRALRLLDVYLPLTGQGGYTPKNEGGIW
;
A
#
# COMPACT_ATOMS: atom_id res chain seq x y z
N MET A 1 8.71 -4.90 -28.99
CA MET A 1 8.36 -5.75 -27.82
C MET A 1 6.87 -5.61 -27.59
N PRO A 2 6.14 -6.70 -27.30
CA PRO A 2 4.75 -6.58 -26.84
C PRO A 2 4.72 -5.77 -25.54
N GLY A 3 3.65 -4.99 -25.33
CA GLY A 3 3.43 -4.30 -24.07
C GLY A 3 3.09 -5.30 -22.95
N THR A 4 3.46 -4.96 -21.71
CA THR A 4 3.12 -5.75 -20.52
C THR A 4 2.01 -5.03 -19.76
N LEU A 5 0.96 -5.76 -19.38
CA LEU A 5 -0.02 -5.29 -18.40
C LEU A 5 0.45 -5.69 -17.00
N ILE A 6 0.58 -4.70 -16.11
CA ILE A 6 0.93 -4.92 -14.70
C ILE A 6 -0.31 -4.59 -13.87
N VAL A 7 -0.74 -5.54 -13.04
CA VAL A 7 -1.82 -5.33 -12.07
C VAL A 7 -1.22 -5.23 -10.69
N SER A 8 -1.48 -4.13 -10.00
CA SER A 8 -1.03 -3.91 -8.63
C SER A 8 -2.23 -3.45 -7.79
N LEU A 9 -2.43 -4.06 -6.63
CA LEU A 9 -3.57 -3.83 -5.76
C LEU A 9 -3.09 -3.42 -4.37
N ASP A 10 -3.69 -2.36 -3.84
CA ASP A 10 -3.36 -1.86 -2.51
C ASP A 10 -4.20 -2.65 -1.51
N PHE A 11 -3.54 -3.48 -0.69
CA PHE A 11 -4.17 -4.34 0.29
C PHE A 11 -4.02 -3.72 1.70
N GLU A 12 -4.93 -2.80 1.99
CA GLU A 12 -4.85 -1.92 3.16
C GLU A 12 -5.88 -2.26 4.25
N LEU A 13 -6.99 -2.91 3.89
CA LEU A 13 -8.19 -3.02 4.71
C LEU A 13 -8.63 -1.64 5.27
N PHE A 14 -8.90 -1.54 6.57
CA PHE A 14 -9.34 -0.28 7.17
C PHE A 14 -8.19 0.70 7.42
N TRP A 15 -6.93 0.26 7.38
CA TRP A 15 -5.77 1.16 7.57
C TRP A 15 -5.78 2.32 6.56
N GLY A 16 -6.24 2.06 5.33
CA GLY A 16 -6.41 3.07 4.28
C GLY A 16 -7.55 4.08 4.49
N MET A 17 -8.42 3.83 5.46
CA MET A 17 -9.64 4.62 5.71
C MET A 17 -9.62 5.36 7.04
N LEU A 18 -8.56 5.18 7.85
CA LEU A 18 -8.43 5.77 9.19
C LEU A 18 -8.64 7.28 9.20
N ASP A 19 -8.14 8.00 8.20
CA ASP A 19 -8.22 9.45 8.12
C ASP A 19 -9.44 9.97 7.34
N VAL A 20 -10.30 9.06 6.88
CA VAL A 20 -11.46 9.37 6.04
C VAL A 20 -12.77 9.23 6.82
N CYS A 21 -12.97 8.12 7.51
CA CYS A 21 -14.24 7.82 8.18
C CYS A 21 -14.09 6.87 9.38
N PRO A 22 -15.02 6.89 10.34
CA PRO A 22 -15.06 5.91 11.43
C PRO A 22 -15.30 4.48 10.93
N LEU A 23 -14.77 3.48 11.66
CA LEU A 23 -14.86 2.07 11.29
C LEU A 23 -16.31 1.61 11.12
N GLU A 24 -17.18 2.05 12.01
CA GLU A 24 -18.59 1.65 12.06
C GLU A 24 -19.33 2.00 10.76
N THR A 25 -18.87 3.02 10.05
CA THR A 25 -19.47 3.48 8.79
C THR A 25 -18.93 2.76 7.55
N TYR A 26 -17.79 2.07 7.66
CA TYR A 26 -17.08 1.49 6.52
C TYR A 26 -16.75 0.00 6.67
N GLN A 27 -17.00 -0.59 7.83
CA GLN A 27 -16.70 -1.97 8.16
C GLN A 27 -17.23 -2.96 7.12
N ASP A 28 -18.48 -2.80 6.68
CA ASP A 28 -19.10 -3.71 5.70
C ASP A 28 -18.38 -3.70 4.35
N HIS A 29 -17.81 -2.57 3.94
CA HIS A 29 -17.03 -2.45 2.72
C HIS A 29 -15.71 -3.22 2.84
N VAL A 30 -15.03 -3.08 3.99
CA VAL A 30 -13.77 -3.82 4.27
C VAL A 30 -14.04 -5.33 4.28
N LEU A 31 -15.09 -5.76 4.98
CA LEU A 31 -15.48 -7.18 5.03
C LEU A 31 -15.94 -7.71 3.67
N GLY A 32 -16.60 -6.88 2.86
CA GLY A 32 -16.95 -7.17 1.47
C GLY A 32 -15.70 -7.42 0.62
N GLY A 33 -14.71 -6.52 0.69
CA GLY A 33 -13.43 -6.67 0.02
C GLY A 33 -12.71 -7.97 0.42
N ARG A 34 -12.66 -8.28 1.72
CA ARG A 34 -12.10 -9.54 2.22
C ARG A 34 -12.75 -10.78 1.61
N ARG A 35 -14.09 -10.80 1.49
CA ARG A 35 -14.82 -11.90 0.84
C ARG A 35 -14.60 -11.98 -0.68
N ALA A 36 -14.27 -10.85 -1.31
CA ALA A 36 -14.03 -10.79 -2.75
C ALA A 36 -12.63 -11.30 -3.14
N ILE A 37 -11.63 -11.15 -2.27
CA ILE A 37 -10.23 -11.52 -2.57
C ILE A 37 -10.10 -12.98 -3.04
N PRO A 38 -10.62 -14.01 -2.36
CA PRO A 38 -10.51 -15.40 -2.84
C PRO A 38 -11.16 -15.63 -4.21
N GLN A 39 -12.25 -14.92 -4.51
CA GLN A 39 -12.91 -15.00 -5.82
C GLN A 39 -12.08 -14.33 -6.90
N LEU A 40 -11.46 -13.19 -6.59
CA LEU A 40 -10.55 -12.50 -7.50
C LEU A 40 -9.30 -13.32 -7.78
N LEU A 41 -8.72 -13.97 -6.77
CA LEU A 41 -7.59 -14.89 -6.92
C LEU A 41 -7.94 -16.06 -7.84
N ALA A 42 -9.15 -16.66 -7.70
CA ALA A 42 -9.61 -17.72 -8.60
C ALA A 42 -9.75 -17.23 -10.05
N LEU A 43 -10.22 -15.99 -10.27
CA LEU A 43 -10.30 -15.38 -11.59
C LEU A 43 -8.90 -15.11 -12.17
N PHE A 44 -7.99 -14.55 -11.37
CA PHE A 44 -6.63 -14.28 -11.79
C PHE A 44 -5.91 -15.57 -12.18
N GLN A 45 -6.04 -16.63 -11.39
CA GLN A 45 -5.50 -17.93 -11.73
C GLN A 45 -6.14 -18.50 -13.01
N LYS A 46 -7.47 -18.42 -13.16
CA LYS A 46 -8.20 -18.91 -14.35
C LYS A 46 -7.72 -18.25 -15.63
N TYR A 47 -7.44 -16.95 -15.59
CA TYR A 47 -7.06 -16.15 -16.76
C TYR A 47 -5.55 -15.91 -16.87
N GLY A 48 -4.72 -16.51 -16.00
CA GLY A 48 -3.27 -16.32 -16.00
C GLY A 48 -2.84 -14.87 -15.74
N ILE A 49 -3.60 -14.13 -14.93
CA ILE A 49 -3.30 -12.74 -14.57
C ILE A 49 -2.28 -12.74 -13.43
N HIS A 50 -1.15 -12.09 -13.65
CA HIS A 50 -0.17 -11.84 -12.61
C HIS A 50 -0.50 -10.52 -11.92
N ALA A 51 -0.45 -10.51 -10.59
CA ALA A 51 -0.72 -9.30 -9.82
C ALA A 51 0.13 -9.22 -8.55
N THR A 52 0.43 -7.99 -8.15
CA THR A 52 1.11 -7.68 -6.89
C THR A 52 0.10 -7.11 -5.90
N TRP A 53 0.04 -7.69 -4.71
CA TRP A 53 -0.82 -7.26 -3.60
C TRP A 53 0.05 -6.55 -2.56
N ALA A 54 0.08 -5.22 -2.60
CA ALA A 54 0.88 -4.43 -1.68
C ALA A 54 0.17 -4.36 -0.33
N ALA A 55 0.70 -5.07 0.66
CA ALA A 55 0.07 -5.22 1.96
C ALA A 55 0.68 -4.28 3.00
N VAL A 56 -0.17 -3.67 3.81
CA VAL A 56 0.26 -2.95 5.02
C VAL A 56 0.88 -3.94 5.99
N GLY A 57 2.07 -3.65 6.53
CA GLY A 57 2.82 -4.55 7.41
C GLY A 57 2.05 -5.00 8.66
N PHE A 58 1.14 -4.17 9.17
CA PHE A 58 0.26 -4.54 10.28
C PHE A 58 -0.60 -5.78 9.97
N LEU A 59 -0.96 -6.00 8.69
CA LEU A 59 -1.79 -7.14 8.28
C LEU A 59 -1.10 -8.50 8.46
N PHE A 60 0.23 -8.53 8.54
CA PHE A 60 1.02 -9.77 8.67
C PHE A 60 0.99 -10.36 10.09
N ALA A 61 0.61 -9.57 11.10
CA ALA A 61 0.61 -10.02 12.49
C ALA A 61 -0.55 -10.99 12.75
N GLU A 62 -0.28 -12.06 13.50
CA GLU A 62 -1.30 -12.98 14.03
C GLU A 62 -2.01 -12.40 15.24
N SER A 63 -1.37 -11.48 15.96
CA SER A 63 -1.96 -10.79 17.09
C SER A 63 -1.41 -9.38 17.28
N LYS A 64 -2.14 -8.54 18.01
CA LYS A 64 -1.68 -7.22 18.46
C LYS A 64 -0.37 -7.30 19.25
N ALA A 65 -0.22 -8.32 20.10
CA ALA A 65 1.00 -8.53 20.87
C ALA A 65 2.21 -8.86 19.97
N GLU A 66 2.01 -9.62 18.89
CA GLU A 66 3.04 -9.84 17.88
C GLU A 66 3.36 -8.53 17.14
N LEU A 67 2.34 -7.81 16.68
CA LEU A 67 2.51 -6.56 15.95
C LEU A 67 3.38 -5.56 16.73
N ILE A 68 3.12 -5.39 18.02
CA ILE A 68 3.88 -4.49 18.90
C ILE A 68 5.37 -4.85 18.95
N LYS A 69 5.75 -6.12 18.85
CA LYS A 69 7.16 -6.54 18.85
C LYS A 69 7.92 -6.07 17.61
N PHE A 70 7.22 -5.91 16.49
CA PHE A 70 7.80 -5.44 15.23
C PHE A 70 7.70 -3.93 15.04
N CYS A 71 6.94 -3.22 15.89
CA CYS A 71 6.83 -1.78 15.81
C CYS A 71 8.22 -1.11 15.93
N PRO A 72 8.54 -0.15 15.04
CA PRO A 72 9.81 0.55 15.11
C PRO A 72 9.93 1.38 16.38
N ALA A 73 11.17 1.62 16.78
CA ALA A 73 11.50 2.49 17.91
C ALA A 73 11.09 3.94 17.59
N GLU A 74 11.46 4.43 16.41
CA GLU A 74 11.03 5.73 15.89
C GLU A 74 9.82 5.56 14.97
N LYS A 75 8.67 6.02 15.46
CA LYS A 75 7.41 6.06 14.71
C LYS A 75 7.27 7.41 14.00
N PRO A 76 6.49 7.51 12.92
CA PRO A 76 6.20 8.79 12.29
C PRO A 76 5.64 9.81 13.29
N THR A 77 6.26 10.98 13.35
CA THR A 77 5.84 12.10 14.20
C THR A 77 4.97 13.08 13.43
N TYR A 78 3.89 12.58 12.81
CA TYR A 78 2.95 13.39 12.06
C TYR A 78 2.41 14.54 12.91
N ARG A 79 2.28 15.73 12.32
CA ARG A 79 1.66 16.88 13.01
C ARG A 79 0.18 16.63 13.28
N ASN A 80 -0.50 15.89 12.40
CA ASN A 80 -1.85 15.42 12.64
C ASN A 80 -1.82 14.02 13.30
N PRO A 81 -2.08 13.89 14.61
CA PRO A 81 -2.02 12.59 15.27
C PRO A 81 -3.16 11.65 14.83
N LYS A 82 -4.25 12.17 14.24
CA LYS A 82 -5.41 11.35 13.82
C LYS A 82 -5.09 10.37 12.71
N ILE A 83 -3.98 10.58 11.99
CA ILE A 83 -3.57 9.73 10.88
C ILE A 83 -2.44 8.77 11.28
N ALA A 84 -2.02 8.77 12.56
CA ALA A 84 -1.00 7.89 13.09
C ALA A 84 -1.62 6.52 13.45
N PRO A 85 -1.32 5.44 12.72
CA PRO A 85 -2.05 4.17 12.90
C PRO A 85 -1.70 3.47 14.22
N TYR A 86 -0.54 3.80 14.79
CA TYR A 86 -0.08 3.28 16.08
C TYR A 86 -0.99 3.66 17.25
N ASP A 87 -1.53 4.89 17.26
CA ASP A 87 -2.42 5.34 18.33
C ASP A 87 -3.77 4.62 18.27
N TYR A 88 -4.17 4.24 17.06
CA TYR A 88 -5.40 3.49 16.82
C TYR A 88 -5.34 2.04 17.33
N LEU A 89 -4.14 1.45 17.41
CA LEU A 89 -3.94 0.05 17.84
C LEU A 89 -4.51 -0.27 19.22
N ALA A 90 -4.57 0.71 20.12
CA ALA A 90 -5.11 0.51 21.47
C ALA A 90 -6.59 0.05 21.45
N GLY A 91 -7.36 0.50 20.45
CA GLY A 91 -8.77 0.15 20.27
C GLY A 91 -9.02 -1.06 19.36
N VAL A 92 -7.97 -1.64 18.79
CA VAL A 92 -8.09 -2.81 17.90
C VAL A 92 -8.15 -4.10 18.74
N GLY A 93 -9.00 -5.04 18.32
CA GLY A 93 -9.10 -6.39 18.89
C GLY A 93 -7.79 -7.18 18.80
N GLU A 94 -7.74 -8.37 19.41
CA GLU A 94 -6.45 -9.04 19.62
C GLU A 94 -5.87 -9.70 18.37
N ASP A 95 -6.71 -10.17 17.44
CA ASP A 95 -6.28 -10.97 16.29
C ASP A 95 -7.21 -10.82 15.07
N GLU A 96 -6.96 -11.59 14.01
CA GLU A 96 -7.78 -11.58 12.78
C GLU A 96 -9.24 -12.01 13.00
N LYS A 97 -9.52 -12.86 14.00
CA LYS A 97 -10.87 -13.33 14.28
C LYS A 97 -11.69 -12.23 14.95
N GLU A 98 -11.10 -11.53 15.92
CA GLU A 98 -11.75 -10.44 16.64
C GLU A 98 -11.76 -9.12 15.85
N ALA A 99 -10.69 -8.85 15.08
CA ALA A 99 -10.46 -7.62 14.34
C ALA A 99 -10.13 -7.88 12.86
N PRO A 100 -11.04 -8.50 12.07
CA PRO A 100 -10.80 -8.85 10.67
C PRO A 100 -10.60 -7.63 9.76
N CYS A 101 -10.92 -6.42 10.21
CA CYS A 101 -10.65 -5.19 9.46
C CYS A 101 -9.21 -4.68 9.59
N PHE A 102 -8.41 -5.27 10.48
CA PHE A 102 -7.09 -4.77 10.87
C PHE A 102 -5.97 -5.79 10.72
N PHE A 103 -6.28 -7.09 10.77
CA PHE A 103 -5.32 -8.18 10.56
C PHE A 103 -5.75 -9.06 9.38
N ALA A 104 -4.79 -9.60 8.64
CA ALA A 104 -5.08 -10.48 7.52
C ALA A 104 -4.05 -11.59 7.25
N PRO A 105 -3.37 -12.19 8.26
CA PRO A 105 -2.31 -13.15 8.02
C PRO A 105 -2.81 -14.37 7.21
N SER A 106 -4.02 -14.86 7.46
CA SER A 106 -4.58 -15.99 6.69
C SER A 106 -4.84 -15.62 5.22
N LEU A 107 -5.28 -14.39 4.96
CA LEU A 107 -5.56 -13.92 3.61
C LEU A 107 -4.27 -13.66 2.83
N LEU A 108 -3.22 -13.14 3.48
CA LEU A 108 -1.88 -13.01 2.89
C LEU A 108 -1.29 -14.36 2.49
N GLN A 109 -1.46 -15.38 3.33
CA GLN A 109 -1.04 -16.75 2.99
C GLN A 109 -1.82 -17.28 1.78
N THR A 110 -3.14 -17.04 1.73
CA THR A 110 -3.97 -17.43 0.57
C THR A 110 -3.51 -16.75 -0.72
N ILE A 111 -3.17 -15.46 -0.65
CA ILE A 111 -2.62 -14.71 -1.80
C ILE A 111 -1.30 -15.34 -2.25
N ALA A 112 -0.32 -15.51 -1.35
CA ALA A 112 1.00 -16.04 -1.72
C ALA A 112 0.98 -17.50 -2.21
N GLN A 113 0.00 -18.30 -1.80
CA GLN A 113 -0.17 -19.67 -2.30
C GLN A 113 -0.83 -19.73 -3.69
N THR A 114 -1.39 -18.61 -4.18
CA THR A 114 -2.04 -18.55 -5.49
C THR A 114 -0.98 -18.29 -6.58
N PRO A 115 -0.89 -19.14 -7.63
CA PRO A 115 0.07 -18.94 -8.71
C PRO A 115 -0.06 -17.57 -9.40
N GLY A 116 1.09 -16.93 -9.66
CA GLY A 116 1.16 -15.63 -10.32
C GLY A 116 0.84 -14.43 -9.41
N GLN A 117 0.65 -14.65 -8.11
CA GLN A 117 0.34 -13.59 -7.15
C GLN A 117 1.54 -13.28 -6.25
N GLU A 118 1.97 -12.03 -6.26
CA GLU A 118 3.05 -11.52 -5.43
C GLU A 118 2.46 -10.78 -4.22
N VAL A 119 3.09 -10.92 -3.05
CA VAL A 119 2.83 -10.04 -1.89
C VAL A 119 3.92 -8.97 -1.84
N GLY A 120 3.53 -7.72 -2.10
CA GLY A 120 4.39 -6.54 -2.01
C GLY A 120 4.20 -5.77 -0.70
N SER A 121 5.00 -4.72 -0.50
CA SER A 121 4.86 -3.84 0.66
C SER A 121 3.97 -2.64 0.35
N HIS A 122 3.08 -2.31 1.28
CA HIS A 122 2.41 -1.01 1.36
C HIS A 122 2.84 -0.27 2.63
N THR A 123 4.15 -0.30 2.91
CA THR A 123 4.80 0.15 4.17
C THR A 123 4.38 -0.68 5.38
N PHE A 124 4.95 -0.44 6.56
CA PHE A 124 4.57 -1.16 7.77
C PHE A 124 3.28 -0.63 8.36
N SER A 125 3.21 0.67 8.58
CA SER A 125 2.11 1.32 9.28
C SER A 125 1.11 2.04 8.39
N HIS A 126 1.18 1.92 7.06
CA HIS A 126 0.49 2.83 6.12
C HIS A 126 1.06 4.26 6.23
N TYR A 127 2.34 4.38 5.93
CA TYR A 127 3.15 5.58 6.12
C TYR A 127 2.91 6.65 5.04
N TYR A 128 2.52 7.86 5.48
CA TYR A 128 2.31 9.03 4.63
C TYR A 128 3.58 9.86 4.45
N CYS A 129 4.30 9.61 3.35
CA CYS A 129 5.56 10.28 3.02
C CYS A 129 5.46 11.81 2.84
N ARG A 130 4.27 12.35 2.55
CA ARG A 130 4.04 13.80 2.41
C ARG A 130 3.43 14.48 3.63
N GLU A 131 3.09 13.74 4.68
CA GLU A 131 2.55 14.36 5.89
C GLU A 131 3.67 15.12 6.63
N PRO A 132 3.44 16.37 7.07
CA PRO A 132 4.42 17.11 7.85
C PRO A 132 4.73 16.44 9.20
N GLY A 133 6.00 16.52 9.60
CA GLY A 133 6.48 16.08 10.92
C GLY A 133 7.17 14.72 10.90
N GLN A 134 7.02 13.94 9.85
CA GLN A 134 7.80 12.71 9.69
C GLN A 134 9.19 12.95 9.05
N THR A 135 10.06 11.94 9.09
CA THR A 135 11.41 12.00 8.51
C THR A 135 11.78 10.75 7.70
N PRO A 136 12.72 10.84 6.74
CA PRO A 136 13.26 9.68 6.03
C PRO A 136 13.83 8.59 6.95
N THR A 137 14.37 8.95 8.12
CA THR A 137 14.85 7.98 9.11
C THR A 137 13.70 7.16 9.70
N GLN A 138 12.60 7.81 10.07
CA GLN A 138 11.39 7.13 10.55
C GLN A 138 10.80 6.23 9.45
N PHE A 139 10.79 6.71 8.21
CA PHE A 139 10.36 5.90 7.07
C PHE A 139 11.25 4.66 6.87
N ALA A 140 12.58 4.81 6.99
CA ALA A 140 13.50 3.67 6.91
C ALA A 140 13.23 2.63 8.00
N GLN A 141 12.93 3.06 9.23
CA GLN A 141 12.55 2.15 10.31
C GLN A 141 11.19 1.48 10.06
N ASP A 142 10.22 2.22 9.50
CA ASP A 142 8.93 1.67 9.09
C ASP A 142 9.11 0.59 8.01
N MET A 143 9.89 0.84 6.96
CA MET A 143 10.17 -0.15 5.92
C MET A 143 10.96 -1.35 6.45
N ALA A 144 11.90 -1.14 7.39
CA ALA A 144 12.61 -2.23 8.05
C ALA A 144 11.66 -3.10 8.89
N ALA A 145 10.70 -2.50 9.59
CA ALA A 145 9.65 -3.22 10.31
C ALA A 145 8.75 -4.03 9.36
N ALA A 146 8.39 -3.46 8.21
CA ALA A 146 7.62 -4.15 7.17
C ALA A 146 8.34 -5.41 6.68
N LYS A 147 9.63 -5.30 6.34
CA LYS A 147 10.44 -6.46 5.95
C LYS A 147 10.60 -7.47 7.08
N ALA A 148 10.81 -7.01 8.31
CA ALA A 148 11.05 -7.89 9.46
C ALA A 148 9.82 -8.76 9.77
N ILE A 149 8.62 -8.17 9.85
CA ILE A 149 7.39 -8.93 10.12
C ILE A 149 7.05 -9.88 8.97
N ALA A 150 7.18 -9.42 7.73
CA ALA A 150 6.93 -10.24 6.54
C ALA A 150 7.88 -11.45 6.49
N ARG A 151 9.18 -11.23 6.74
CA ARG A 151 10.18 -12.30 6.79
C ARG A 151 9.91 -13.30 7.91
N ALA A 152 9.47 -12.85 9.07
CA ALA A 152 9.07 -13.73 10.16
C ALA A 152 7.90 -14.65 9.79
N LYS A 153 7.08 -14.24 8.80
CA LYS A 153 5.98 -15.03 8.24
C LYS A 153 6.31 -15.75 6.93
N GLY A 154 7.58 -15.74 6.52
CA GLY A 154 8.07 -16.45 5.33
C GLY A 154 7.91 -15.69 4.01
N PHE A 155 7.64 -14.39 4.04
CA PHE A 155 7.53 -13.53 2.85
C PHE A 155 8.83 -12.74 2.62
N ASP A 156 9.17 -12.53 1.35
CA ASP A 156 10.25 -11.63 0.95
C ASP A 156 9.68 -10.47 0.12
N LEU A 157 9.63 -9.28 0.72
CA LEU A 157 9.03 -8.11 0.09
C LEU A 157 10.06 -7.44 -0.82
N THR A 158 9.80 -7.47 -2.14
CA THR A 158 10.70 -6.91 -3.16
C THR A 158 10.11 -5.73 -3.92
N SER A 159 8.78 -5.61 -3.97
CA SER A 159 8.04 -4.50 -4.56
C SER A 159 7.36 -3.61 -3.49
N VAL A 160 7.18 -2.33 -3.80
CA VAL A 160 6.52 -1.35 -2.91
C VAL A 160 5.48 -0.54 -3.64
N ILE A 161 4.35 -0.29 -2.99
CA ILE A 161 3.42 0.75 -3.37
C ILE A 161 3.31 1.69 -2.19
N LEU A 162 3.66 2.96 -2.34
CA LEU A 162 3.56 3.91 -1.24
C LEU A 162 2.09 4.34 -1.05
N PRO A 163 1.62 4.52 0.19
CA PRO A 163 0.31 5.11 0.47
C PRO A 163 0.08 6.39 -0.31
N ARG A 164 -1.05 6.46 -1.01
CA ARG A 164 -1.43 7.57 -1.91
C ARG A 164 -0.43 7.84 -3.03
N ASN A 165 0.37 6.84 -3.37
CA ASN A 165 1.49 6.88 -4.32
C ASN A 165 2.53 7.98 -4.00
N GLN A 166 2.68 8.42 -2.74
CA GLN A 166 3.50 9.58 -2.37
C GLN A 166 5.02 9.36 -2.56
N CYS A 167 5.49 9.41 -3.80
CA CYS A 167 6.87 9.14 -4.17
C CYS A 167 7.68 10.44 -4.17
N GLU A 168 8.59 10.61 -3.20
CA GLU A 168 9.60 11.68 -3.21
C GLU A 168 11.02 11.08 -3.26
N PRO A 169 12.01 11.78 -3.86
CA PRO A 169 13.36 11.26 -4.06
C PRO A 169 14.08 10.78 -2.79
N GLU A 170 13.82 11.41 -1.64
CA GLU A 170 14.36 10.98 -0.36
C GLU A 170 13.82 9.62 0.11
N TYR A 171 12.56 9.29 -0.21
CA TYR A 171 11.95 8.01 0.18
C TYR A 171 12.29 6.91 -0.82
N THR A 172 12.34 7.19 -2.13
CA THR A 172 12.79 6.20 -3.13
C THR A 172 14.24 5.79 -2.88
N ARG A 173 15.09 6.72 -2.40
CA ARG A 173 16.45 6.40 -1.93
C ARG A 173 16.44 5.40 -0.77
N VAL A 174 15.54 5.56 0.20
CA VAL A 174 15.40 4.64 1.33
C VAL A 174 14.93 3.27 0.83
N LEU A 175 13.96 3.21 -0.08
CA LEU A 175 13.49 1.94 -0.66
C LEU A 175 14.64 1.17 -1.32
N ARG A 176 15.47 1.85 -2.09
CA ARG A 176 16.66 1.25 -2.70
C ARG A 176 17.66 0.75 -1.64
N GLN A 177 17.94 1.54 -0.61
CA GLN A 177 18.85 1.15 0.48
C GLN A 177 18.31 -0.05 1.28
N ALA A 178 17.00 -0.23 1.30
CA ALA A 178 16.33 -1.35 1.93
C ALA A 178 16.19 -2.56 0.99
N ASP A 179 16.88 -2.61 -0.15
CA ASP A 179 16.84 -3.72 -1.13
C ASP A 179 15.44 -4.00 -1.72
N PHE A 180 14.65 -2.95 -1.96
CA PHE A 180 13.48 -3.07 -2.84
C PHE A 180 13.92 -2.91 -4.31
N THR A 181 13.31 -3.70 -5.20
CA THR A 181 13.68 -3.76 -6.62
C THR A 181 12.71 -3.03 -7.52
N ALA A 182 11.47 -2.79 -7.06
CA ALA A 182 10.46 -2.05 -7.81
C ALA A 182 9.54 -1.23 -6.90
N TYR A 183 9.03 -0.11 -7.40
CA TYR A 183 7.90 0.59 -6.78
C TYR A 183 6.89 1.13 -7.81
N ARG A 184 5.65 1.37 -7.37
CA ARG A 184 4.63 2.03 -8.21
C ARG A 184 4.76 3.55 -8.10
N ASP A 185 5.25 4.18 -9.15
CA ASP A 185 5.42 5.63 -9.24
C ASP A 185 4.07 6.39 -9.39
N GLU A 186 4.10 7.70 -9.18
CA GLU A 186 2.95 8.58 -9.45
C GLU A 186 2.70 8.68 -10.95
N GLU A 187 1.42 8.62 -11.33
CA GLU A 187 1.03 8.91 -12.70
C GLU A 187 1.57 10.29 -13.11
N ASN A 188 2.19 10.36 -14.30
CA ASN A 188 2.71 11.62 -14.82
C ASN A 188 1.58 12.52 -15.35
N ASP A 189 0.60 12.78 -14.52
CA ASP A 189 -0.55 13.60 -14.84
C ASP A 189 -0.24 15.07 -14.55
N TRP A 190 0.06 15.81 -15.62
CA TRP A 190 0.29 17.25 -15.53
C TRP A 190 -0.95 18.00 -15.04
N ILE A 191 -2.17 17.48 -15.23
CA ILE A 191 -3.42 18.07 -14.75
C ILE A 191 -3.40 18.09 -13.23
N HIS A 192 -3.06 16.99 -12.57
CA HIS A 192 -2.90 16.96 -11.09
C HIS A 192 -1.76 17.85 -10.61
N LYS A 193 -0.63 17.91 -11.34
CA LYS A 193 0.51 18.75 -10.96
C LYS A 193 0.22 20.25 -11.05
N LYS A 194 -0.55 20.68 -12.06
CA LYS A 194 -0.71 22.11 -12.41
C LYS A 194 -2.06 22.70 -11.99
N ILE A 195 -3.12 21.90 -11.87
CA ILE A 195 -4.48 22.41 -11.65
C ILE A 195 -4.92 22.20 -10.21
N ARG A 196 -5.02 23.29 -9.44
CA ARG A 196 -5.50 23.24 -8.04
C ARG A 196 -7.00 23.50 -7.89
N PHE A 197 -7.65 24.07 -8.89
CA PHE A 197 -9.08 24.37 -8.85
C PHE A 197 -9.91 23.11 -9.12
N ARG A 198 -10.55 22.57 -8.06
CA ARG A 198 -11.26 21.28 -8.08
C ARG A 198 -12.27 21.09 -9.23
N PRO A 199 -13.14 22.07 -9.57
CA PRO A 199 -14.09 21.90 -10.67
C PRO A 199 -13.39 21.73 -12.02
N LEU A 200 -12.35 22.53 -12.29
CA LEU A 200 -11.57 22.43 -13.52
C LEU A 200 -10.77 21.12 -13.58
N LEU A 201 -10.21 20.69 -12.45
CA LEU A 201 -9.55 19.39 -12.34
C LEU A 201 -10.50 18.26 -12.76
N ARG A 202 -11.73 18.24 -12.23
CA ARG A 202 -12.74 17.23 -12.59
C ARG A 202 -13.13 17.29 -14.06
N ALA A 203 -13.31 18.48 -14.61
CA ALA A 203 -13.65 18.66 -16.03
C ALA A 203 -12.52 18.16 -16.95
N LEU A 204 -11.27 18.50 -16.64
CA LEU A 204 -10.11 18.07 -17.41
C LEU A 204 -9.90 16.56 -17.31
N ARG A 205 -10.10 15.93 -16.14
CA ARG A 205 -10.06 14.46 -16.02
C ARG A 205 -11.15 13.78 -16.85
N LEU A 206 -12.37 14.33 -16.86
CA LEU A 206 -13.44 13.76 -17.68
C LEU A 206 -13.11 13.88 -19.17
N LEU A 207 -12.56 15.02 -19.60
CA LEU A 207 -12.07 15.18 -20.97
C LEU A 207 -10.93 14.21 -21.29
N ASP A 208 -10.05 13.94 -20.32
CA ASP A 208 -8.91 13.03 -20.48
C ASP A 208 -9.33 11.57 -20.78
N VAL A 209 -10.54 11.17 -20.34
CA VAL A 209 -11.13 9.85 -20.68
C VAL A 209 -11.42 9.73 -22.17
N TYR A 210 -11.82 10.84 -22.82
CA TYR A 210 -12.23 10.85 -24.23
C TYR A 210 -11.15 11.36 -25.18
N LEU A 211 -10.25 12.19 -24.67
CA LEU A 211 -9.15 12.81 -25.39
C LEU A 211 -7.88 12.59 -24.56
N PRO A 212 -6.78 12.05 -25.09
CA PRO A 212 -5.57 11.77 -24.30
C PRO A 212 -4.81 13.06 -23.94
N LEU A 213 -5.37 13.88 -23.07
CA LEU A 213 -4.81 15.16 -22.62
C LEU A 213 -3.55 14.94 -21.78
N THR A 214 -3.47 13.86 -21.03
CA THR A 214 -2.31 13.44 -20.22
C THR A 214 -1.39 12.46 -20.95
N GLY A 215 -1.79 12.04 -22.15
CA GLY A 215 -1.08 11.08 -23.00
C GLY A 215 -1.81 9.74 -23.09
N GLN A 216 -1.14 8.75 -23.69
CA GLN A 216 -1.58 7.37 -23.60
C GLN A 216 -1.12 6.85 -22.23
N GLY A 217 -2.02 6.30 -21.41
CA GLY A 217 -1.73 5.79 -20.05
C GLY A 217 -0.73 4.62 -19.98
N GLY A 218 0.06 4.40 -21.03
CA GLY A 218 1.21 3.51 -21.02
C GLY A 218 2.38 4.16 -20.29
N TYR A 219 3.02 3.39 -19.42
CA TYR A 219 4.20 3.79 -18.67
C TYR A 219 5.42 3.02 -19.18
N THR A 220 6.55 3.71 -19.32
CA THR A 220 7.85 3.05 -19.55
C THR A 220 8.58 2.99 -18.22
N PRO A 221 8.81 1.78 -17.64
CA PRO A 221 9.55 1.64 -16.40
C PRO A 221 10.92 2.32 -16.48
N LYS A 222 11.31 2.98 -15.39
CA LYS A 222 12.58 3.72 -15.31
C LYS A 222 13.42 3.12 -14.21
N ASN A 223 14.71 2.96 -14.46
CA ASN A 223 15.63 2.57 -13.41
C ASN A 223 16.16 3.82 -12.69
N GLU A 224 15.74 4.02 -11.44
CA GLU A 224 16.14 5.15 -10.60
C GLU A 224 17.28 4.76 -9.67
N GLY A 225 18.43 4.45 -10.27
CA GLY A 225 19.65 4.16 -9.54
C GLY A 225 19.62 2.81 -8.82
N GLY A 226 18.98 1.80 -9.40
CA GLY A 226 18.95 0.41 -8.93
C GLY A 226 17.55 -0.15 -8.64
N ILE A 227 16.55 0.72 -8.54
CA ILE A 227 15.13 0.37 -8.33
C ILE A 227 14.33 0.73 -9.60
N TRP A 228 13.32 -0.07 -9.93
CA TRP A 228 12.47 0.07 -11.12
C TRP A 228 11.09 0.68 -10.84
#